data_AF-M5F5E3-F1
#
_entry.id   AF-M5F5E3-F1
#
_cell.length_a   1.000
_cell.length_b   1.000
_cell.length_c   1.000
_cell.angle_alpha   90.00
_cell.angle_beta   90.00
_cell.angle_gamma   90.00
#
_symmetry.space_group_name_H-M   'P 1'
#
loop_
_entity.id
_entity.type
_entity.pdbx_description
1 polymer ?
#
loop_
_entity_poly.entity_id
_entity_poly.type
_entity_poly.pdbx_seq_one_letter_code
_entity_poly.pdbx_strand_id
1 'polypeptide(L)'
;MMRRLESDPHVVKWMKRHQLVIPWIDGQKHQRRYSPDFLVEYEDGRKAIVEVKDPSRIDSNDVQRKRKAAEIWCRQRGMTYDIATIG
;
A
#
# COMPACT_ATOMS: atom_id res chain seq x y z
N MET A 1 -10.69 -8.62 -0.18
CA MET A 1 -9.22 -8.49 -0.18
C MET A 1 -8.51 -9.67 0.47
N MET A 2 -8.69 -9.94 1.77
CA MET A 2 -7.96 -11.04 2.46
C MET A 2 -8.11 -12.39 1.74
N ARG A 3 -9.34 -12.80 1.39
CA ARG A 3 -9.57 -14.02 0.58
C ARG A 3 -8.83 -14.03 -0.75
N ARG A 4 -8.66 -12.88 -1.41
CA ARG A 4 -7.91 -12.77 -2.68
C ARG A 4 -6.42 -13.04 -2.45
N LEU A 5 -5.85 -12.49 -1.37
CA LEU A 5 -4.46 -12.73 -0.98
C LEU A 5 -4.23 -14.18 -0.52
N GLU A 6 -5.20 -14.79 0.16
CA GLU A 6 -5.15 -16.20 0.54
C GLU A 6 -5.27 -17.15 -0.66
N SER A 7 -6.00 -16.76 -1.71
CA SER A 7 -6.22 -17.60 -2.90
C SER A 7 -5.18 -17.40 -4.00
N ASP A 8 -4.35 -16.35 -3.93
CA ASP A 8 -3.36 -16.06 -4.97
C ASP A 8 -2.15 -17.01 -4.82
N PRO A 9 -1.90 -17.90 -5.79
CA PRO A 9 -0.83 -18.89 -5.68
C PRO A 9 0.57 -18.27 -5.62
N HIS A 10 0.74 -17.03 -6.05
CA HIS A 10 2.03 -16.34 -5.99
C HIS A 10 2.29 -15.67 -4.64
N VAL A 11 1.27 -15.55 -3.77
CA VAL A 11 1.40 -14.94 -2.44
C VAL A 11 1.86 -15.99 -1.44
N VAL A 12 3.05 -15.81 -0.91
CA VAL A 12 3.61 -16.69 0.13
C VAL A 12 3.12 -16.27 1.51
N LYS A 13 3.06 -14.95 1.76
CA LYS A 13 2.69 -14.40 3.05
C LYS A 13 2.08 -13.02 2.90
N TRP A 14 1.12 -12.71 3.75
CA TRP A 14 0.63 -11.35 3.91
C TRP A 14 0.41 -11.01 5.39
N MET A 15 0.53 -9.72 5.71
CA MET A 15 0.34 -9.20 7.05
C MET A 15 -0.49 -7.92 7.01
N LYS A 16 -1.59 -7.89 7.77
CA LYS A 16 -2.41 -6.67 7.94
C LYS A 16 -1.87 -5.72 9.01
N ARG A 17 -1.23 -6.27 10.07
CA ARG A 17 -0.71 -5.51 11.21
C ARG A 17 0.82 -5.48 11.19
N HIS A 18 1.40 -4.99 10.09
CA HIS A 18 2.86 -4.97 9.87
C HIS A 18 3.59 -3.81 10.57
N GLN A 19 2.89 -2.92 11.28
CA GLN A 19 3.44 -1.76 12.00
C GLN A 19 4.21 -0.72 11.15
N LEU A 20 4.37 -0.97 9.84
CA LEU A 20 4.89 0.03 8.91
C LEU A 20 4.07 1.31 8.94
N VAL A 21 4.81 2.42 8.97
CA VAL A 21 4.29 3.78 8.90
C VAL A 21 5.07 4.53 7.84
N ILE A 22 4.37 5.09 6.88
CA ILE A 22 4.96 5.84 5.78
C ILE A 22 4.67 7.34 6.00
N PRO A 23 5.72 8.18 6.06
CA PRO A 23 5.54 9.61 6.15
C PRO A 23 5.07 10.19 4.81
N TRP A 24 4.19 11.20 4.86
CA TRP A 24 3.74 11.95 3.69
C TRP A 24 3.43 13.40 4.07
N ILE A 25 3.30 14.28 3.09
CA ILE A 25 3.01 15.70 3.28
C ILE A 25 1.59 16.00 2.78
N ASP A 26 0.75 16.60 3.61
CA ASP A 26 -0.62 16.97 3.25
C ASP A 26 -0.70 18.26 2.42
N GLY A 27 -1.90 18.62 1.96
CA GLY A 27 -2.12 19.85 1.20
C GLY A 27 -1.74 21.14 1.94
N GLN A 28 -1.65 21.10 3.27
CA GLN A 28 -1.25 22.22 4.13
C GLN A 28 0.24 22.19 4.49
N LYS A 29 1.03 21.33 3.85
CA LYS A 29 2.46 21.12 4.10
C LYS A 29 2.80 20.56 5.48
N HIS A 30 1.82 19.96 6.17
CA HIS A 30 2.11 19.27 7.43
C HIS A 30 2.60 17.85 7.17
N GLN A 31 3.60 17.43 7.97
CA GLN A 31 4.05 16.05 7.97
C GLN A 31 3.00 15.17 8.64
N ARG A 32 2.58 14.13 7.92
CA ARG A 32 1.61 13.14 8.35
C ARG A 32 2.21 11.75 8.27
N ARG A 33 1.56 10.81 8.95
CA ARG A 33 1.90 9.40 8.98
C ARG A 33 0.70 8.63 8.42
N TYR A 34 0.96 7.63 7.58
CA TYR A 34 -0.07 6.72 7.11
C TYR A 34 0.39 5.28 7.37
N SER A 35 -0.55 4.42 7.76
CA SER A 35 -0.31 2.99 7.95
C SER A 35 -1.06 2.25 6.84
N PRO A 36 -0.36 1.55 5.93
CA PRO A 36 -1.01 0.82 4.85
C PRO A 36 -1.78 -0.40 5.33
N ASP A 37 -2.66 -0.91 4.46
CA ASP A 37 -3.52 -2.05 4.79
C ASP A 37 -2.76 -3.39 4.85
N PHE A 38 -1.89 -3.68 3.88
CA PHE A 38 -1.21 -4.97 3.80
C PHE A 38 0.25 -4.86 3.37
N LEU A 39 1.08 -5.73 3.93
CA LEU A 39 2.40 -6.09 3.44
C LEU A 39 2.31 -7.52 2.90
N VAL A 40 2.71 -7.71 1.65
CA VAL A 40 2.62 -8.97 0.91
C VAL A 40 4.01 -9.39 0.47
N GLU A 41 4.35 -10.66 0.61
CA GLU A 41 5.56 -11.29 0.09
C GLU A 41 5.15 -12.34 -0.94
N TYR A 42 5.75 -12.25 -2.13
CA TYR A 42 5.51 -13.15 -3.26
C TYR A 42 6.61 -14.21 -3.35
N GLU A 43 6.33 -15.30 -4.08
CA GLU A 43 7.28 -16.41 -4.26
C GLU A 43 8.56 -16.02 -5.00
N ASP A 44 8.50 -15.00 -5.87
CA ASP A 44 9.65 -14.42 -6.58
C ASP A 44 10.56 -13.55 -5.68
N GLY A 45 10.25 -13.48 -4.39
CA GLY A 45 10.96 -12.66 -3.39
C GLY A 45 10.55 -11.20 -3.36
N ARG A 46 9.65 -10.75 -4.25
CA ARG A 46 9.13 -9.39 -4.28
C ARG A 46 8.27 -9.12 -3.05
N LYS A 47 8.36 -7.91 -2.52
CA LYS A 47 7.49 -7.43 -1.45
C LYS A 47 6.66 -6.25 -1.93
N ALA A 48 5.38 -6.26 -1.61
CA ALA A 48 4.45 -5.19 -1.95
C ALA A 48 3.76 -4.65 -0.71
N ILE A 49 3.57 -3.34 -0.69
CA ILE A 49 2.53 -2.72 0.11
C ILE A 49 1.26 -2.68 -0.73
N VAL A 50 0.17 -3.25 -0.23
CA VAL A 50 -1.12 -3.23 -0.92
C VAL A 50 -2.11 -2.41 -0.11
N GLU A 51 -2.58 -1.31 -0.68
CA GLU A 51 -3.59 -0.43 -0.10
C GLU A 51 -4.96 -0.71 -0.72
N VAL A 52 -5.99 -0.84 0.11
CA VAL A 52 -7.36 -1.02 -0.36
C VAL A 52 -8.07 0.32 -0.42
N LYS A 53 -8.68 0.62 -1.57
CA LYS A 53 -9.48 1.83 -1.76
C LYS A 53 -10.78 1.55 -2.46
N ASP A 54 -11.78 2.35 -2.11
CA ASP A 54 -12.99 2.48 -2.91
C ASP A 54 -12.63 3.20 -4.23
N PRO A 55 -13.07 2.69 -5.40
CA PRO A 55 -12.79 3.32 -6.69
C PRO A 55 -13.14 4.81 -6.73
N SER A 56 -14.24 5.22 -6.10
CA SER A 56 -14.71 6.62 -6.07
C SER A 56 -13.75 7.58 -5.34
N ARG A 57 -12.81 7.05 -4.56
CA ARG A 57 -11.87 7.84 -3.74
C ARG A 57 -10.46 7.92 -4.31
N ILE A 58 -10.16 7.17 -5.37
CA ILE A 58 -8.80 7.07 -5.93
C ILE A 58 -8.28 8.44 -6.38
N ASP A 59 -9.14 9.27 -6.96
CA ASP A 59 -8.75 10.56 -7.55
C ASP A 59 -8.75 11.72 -6.55
N SER A 60 -9.01 11.44 -5.27
CA SER A 60 -8.91 12.48 -4.26
C SER A 60 -7.46 12.94 -4.07
N ASN A 61 -7.29 14.24 -3.92
CA ASN A 61 -6.00 14.92 -3.75
C ASN A 61 -5.09 14.28 -2.69
N ASP A 62 -5.66 13.91 -1.55
CA ASP A 62 -4.90 13.27 -0.45
C ASP A 62 -4.52 11.82 -0.76
N VAL A 63 -5.37 11.07 -1.47
CA VAL A 63 -5.05 9.70 -1.88
C VAL A 63 -3.89 9.72 -2.87
N GLN A 64 -3.87 10.65 -3.83
CA GLN A 64 -2.77 10.80 -4.77
C GLN A 64 -1.45 11.20 -4.08
N ARG A 65 -1.50 12.11 -3.09
CA ARG A 65 -0.32 12.50 -2.30
C ARG A 65 0.24 11.33 -1.48
N LYS A 66 -0.63 10.57 -0.80
CA LYS A 66 -0.25 9.37 -0.05
C LYS A 66 0.34 8.31 -0.96
N ARG A 67 -0.31 8.04 -2.10
CA ARG A 67 0.16 7.10 -3.13
C ARG A 67 1.58 7.45 -3.57
N LYS A 68 1.81 8.69 -3.98
CA LYS A 68 3.15 9.14 -4.42
C LYS A 68 4.21 8.95 -3.33
N ALA A 69 3.88 9.29 -2.08
CA ALA A 69 4.79 9.08 -0.95
C ALA A 69 5.07 7.59 -0.71
N ALA A 70 4.05 6.74 -0.80
CA ALA A 70 4.16 5.30 -0.64
C ALA A 70 5.00 4.65 -1.74
N GLU A 71 4.79 5.03 -3.01
CA GLU A 71 5.56 4.55 -4.15
C GLU A 71 7.05 4.86 -3.99
N ILE A 72 7.39 6.10 -3.60
CA ILE A 72 8.78 6.50 -3.34
C ILE A 72 9.36 5.69 -2.17
N TRP A 73 8.61 5.57 -1.08
CA TRP A 73 9.03 4.85 0.12
C TRP A 73 9.30 3.37 -0.16
N CYS A 74 8.44 2.73 -0.95
CA CYS A 74 8.57 1.34 -1.36
C CYS A 74 9.76 1.15 -2.30
N ARG A 75 9.89 2.00 -3.32
CA ARG A 75 11.00 1.94 -4.29
C ARG A 75 12.37 2.04 -3.62
N GLN A 76 12.52 2.92 -2.64
CA GLN A 76 13.76 3.06 -1.85
C GLN A 76 14.14 1.79 -1.05
N ARG A 77 13.19 0.86 -0.88
CA ARG A 77 13.35 -0.39 -0.13
C ARG A 77 13.30 -1.64 -1.03
N GLY A 78 13.30 -1.46 -2.35
CA GLY A 78 13.13 -2.58 -3.29
C GLY A 78 11.74 -3.22 -3.24
N MET A 79 10.71 -2.47 -2.83
CA MET A 79 9.32 -2.92 -2.72
C MET A 79 8.44 -2.23 -3.76
N THR A 80 7.27 -2.81 -4.04
CA THR A 80 6.21 -2.18 -4.85
C THR A 80 5.10 -1.61 -3.97
N TYR A 81 4.33 -0.67 -4.52
CA TYR A 81 3.11 -0.14 -3.91
C TYR A 81 1.95 -0.34 -4.88
N ASP A 82 0.95 -1.11 -4.46
CA ASP A 82 -0.18 -1.50 -5.27
C ASP A 82 -1.50 -1.02 -4.64
N ILE A 83 -2.44 -0.56 -5.47
CA ILE A 83 -3.79 -0.20 -5.03
C ILE A 83 -4.74 -1.29 -5.47
N ALA A 84 -5.46 -1.88 -4.52
CA ALA A 84 -6.53 -2.82 -4.77
C ALA A 84 -7.89 -2.13 -4.58
N THR A 85 -8.77 -2.26 -5.57
CA THR A 85 -10.15 -1.80 -5.47
C THR A 85 -11.06 -2.88 -4.89
N ILE A 86 -12.03 -2.45 -4.08
CA ILE A 86 -13.17 -3.28 -3.71
C ILE A 86 -14.24 -3.06 -4.79
N GLY A 87 -14.67 -4.14 -5.42
CA GLY A 87 -15.83 -4.21 -6.29
C GLY A 87 -16.70 -5.38 -5.87
#